data_AF-A0A8J7XES9-F1
#
_entry.id   AF-A0A8J7XES9-F1
#
_cell.length_a   1.000
_cell.length_b   1.000
_cell.length_c   1.000
_cell.angle_alpha   90.00
_cell.angle_beta   90.00
_cell.angle_gamma   90.00
#
_symmetry.space_group_name_H-M   'P 1'
#
loop_
_entity.id
_entity.type
_entity.pdbx_description
1 polymer ?
#
loop_
_entity_poly.entity_id
_entity_poly.type
_entity_poly.pdbx_seq_one_letter_code
_entity_poly.pdbx_strand_id
1 'polypeptide(L)'
;MSEKNTSTNGGKDEETYKCSALHEEGKINGEISVRKPESLTNEELLAVIMSGEMGALTAVVNLLNTFNGNLVHLFCATVNQLMETDGVGFQEACKIKATFELTKRIA
;
A
#
# COMPACT_ATOMS: atom_id res chain seq x y z
N MET A 1 -44.72 7.20 33.48
CA MET A 1 -44.36 8.63 33.61
C MET A 1 -42.88 8.67 33.90
N SER A 2 -41.96 9.09 33.04
CA SER A 2 -42.00 9.68 31.70
C SER A 2 -40.64 9.40 31.04
N GLU A 3 -40.63 9.43 29.72
CA GLU A 3 -39.48 9.31 28.81
C GLU A 3 -38.49 10.49 28.97
N LYS A 4 -37.19 10.27 28.68
CA LYS A 4 -36.53 10.97 27.57
C LYS A 4 -35.14 10.43 27.21
N ASN A 5 -34.95 10.45 25.89
CA ASN A 5 -33.86 9.98 25.05
C ASN A 5 -32.61 10.89 25.02
N THR A 6 -31.53 10.27 24.48
CA THR A 6 -30.44 10.82 23.64
C THR A 6 -29.37 11.72 24.25
N SER A 7 -28.09 11.35 24.10
CA SER A 7 -27.22 11.96 23.07
C SER A 7 -25.86 11.25 22.95
N THR A 8 -25.45 11.12 21.69
CA THR A 8 -24.22 10.59 21.10
C THR A 8 -22.93 11.30 21.50
N ASN A 9 -21.82 10.56 21.53
CA ASN A 9 -20.51 10.94 20.96
C ASN A 9 -19.68 9.64 20.88
N GLY A 10 -19.24 9.13 19.72
CA GLY A 10 -18.71 9.88 18.58
C GLY A 10 -17.22 10.17 18.75
N GLY A 11 -16.46 9.28 19.40
CA GLY A 11 -14.99 9.33 19.40
C GLY A 11 -14.47 8.47 18.26
N LYS A 12 -14.07 9.12 17.16
CA LYS A 12 -13.19 8.49 16.18
C LYS A 12 -11.84 8.39 16.84
N ASP A 13 -11.48 7.20 17.24
CA ASP A 13 -10.12 6.88 17.64
C ASP A 13 -9.30 6.92 16.35
N GLU A 14 -8.77 8.11 16.02
CA GLU A 14 -7.66 8.25 15.10
C GLU A 14 -6.47 7.53 15.72
N GLU A 15 -6.47 6.19 15.61
CA GLU A 15 -5.28 5.39 15.79
C GLU A 15 -4.28 5.90 14.77
N THR A 16 -3.34 6.71 15.27
CA THR A 16 -2.19 7.15 14.52
C THR A 16 -1.32 5.92 14.32
N TYR A 17 -1.58 5.16 13.26
CA TYR A 17 -0.69 4.09 12.83
C TYR A 17 0.62 4.75 12.40
N LYS A 18 1.58 4.81 13.34
CA LYS A 18 2.97 5.15 13.04
C LYS A 18 3.54 4.00 12.21
N CYS A 19 3.21 3.99 10.93
CA CYS A 19 3.86 3.15 9.95
C CYS A 19 5.21 3.81 9.67
N SER A 20 6.25 3.40 10.40
CA SER A 20 7.62 3.87 10.24
C SER A 20 8.25 3.47 8.90
N ALA A 21 7.49 2.83 8.01
CA ALA A 21 7.88 2.41 6.67
C ALA A 21 7.41 3.38 5.57
N LEU A 22 6.95 4.60 5.92
CA LEU A 22 6.63 5.68 4.97
C LEU A 22 7.55 6.90 5.14
N HIS A 23 8.71 6.73 5.77
CA HIS A 23 9.59 7.84 6.09
C HIS A 23 10.60 8.10 4.99
N GLU A 24 10.18 8.74 3.89
CA GLU A 24 11.05 9.74 3.26
C GLU A 24 10.22 10.95 2.83
N GLU A 25 10.69 12.09 3.32
CA GLU A 25 10.05 13.39 3.34
C GLU A 25 9.99 14.02 1.94
N GLY A 26 8.85 13.90 1.27
CA GLY A 26 8.51 14.74 0.12
C GLY A 26 8.04 16.12 0.58
N LYS A 27 8.96 17.02 0.94
CA LYS A 27 8.63 18.40 1.34
C LYS A 27 8.23 19.23 0.13
N ILE A 28 6.93 19.29 -0.19
CA ILE A 28 6.38 20.34 -1.06
C ILE A 28 5.70 21.40 -0.18
N ASN A 29 6.27 22.62 -0.17
CA ASN A 29 5.67 23.84 0.37
C ASN A 29 5.44 23.95 1.89
N GLY A 30 6.00 23.07 2.72
CA GLY A 30 6.01 23.24 4.17
C GLY A 30 4.77 22.71 4.91
N GLU A 31 3.86 22.04 4.21
CA GLU A 31 2.79 21.24 4.84
C GLU A 31 3.11 19.75 4.67
N ILE A 32 3.10 19.00 5.78
CA ILE A 32 3.24 17.55 5.76
C ILE A 32 1.94 16.98 5.18
N SER A 33 1.93 16.68 3.89
CA SER A 33 0.79 16.00 3.25
C SER A 33 0.83 14.53 3.63
N VAL A 34 0.21 14.18 4.75
CA VAL A 34 -0.06 12.80 5.13
C VAL A 34 -1.13 12.27 4.18
N ARG A 35 -0.74 11.71 3.04
CA ARG A 35 -1.68 11.04 2.13
C ARG A 35 -2.19 9.78 2.81
N LYS A 36 -3.52 9.64 2.85
CA LYS A 36 -4.17 8.45 3.41
C LYS A 36 -3.96 7.26 2.47
N PRO A 37 -3.85 6.02 2.97
CA PRO A 37 -3.68 4.84 2.12
C PRO A 37 -4.73 4.73 1.01
N GLU A 38 -5.96 5.17 1.25
CA GLU A 38 -7.06 5.10 0.27
C GLU A 38 -6.93 6.12 -0.87
N SER A 39 -6.02 7.11 -0.76
CA SER A 39 -5.76 8.11 -1.81
C SER A 39 -4.49 7.84 -2.61
N LEU A 40 -3.83 6.70 -2.36
CA LEU A 40 -2.65 6.26 -3.08
C LEU A 40 -3.04 5.56 -4.39
N THR A 41 -2.27 5.81 -5.45
CA THR A 41 -2.40 5.05 -6.71
C THR A 41 -1.87 3.63 -6.55
N ASN A 42 -2.12 2.75 -7.53
CA ASN A 42 -1.58 1.39 -7.52
C ASN A 42 -0.05 1.37 -7.49
N GLU A 43 0.58 2.29 -8.23
CA GLU A 43 2.03 2.51 -8.23
C GLU A 43 2.50 2.88 -6.81
N GLU A 44 1.84 3.85 -6.18
CA GLU A 44 2.19 4.31 -4.83
C GLU A 44 2.01 3.17 -3.79
N LEU A 45 0.91 2.42 -3.87
CA LEU A 45 0.67 1.25 -3.01
C LEU A 45 1.74 0.18 -3.19
N LEU A 46 2.12 -0.13 -4.43
CA LEU A 46 3.17 -1.11 -4.73
C LEU A 46 4.55 -0.62 -4.26
N ALA A 47 4.85 0.67 -4.40
CA ALA A 47 6.11 1.25 -3.90
C ALA A 47 6.23 1.11 -2.38
N VAL A 48 5.13 1.33 -1.66
CA VAL A 48 5.06 1.12 -0.20
C VAL A 48 5.29 -0.34 0.16
N ILE A 49 4.65 -1.27 -0.55
CA ILE A 49 4.83 -2.72 -0.32
C ILE A 49 6.26 -3.13 -0.57
N MET A 50 6.88 -2.61 -1.63
CA MET A 50 8.21 -3.02 -2.07
C MET A 50 9.29 -2.45 -1.15
N SER A 51 9.56 -1.15 -1.17
CA SER A 51 10.78 -0.65 -0.52
C SER A 51 10.56 0.21 0.73
N GLY A 52 9.32 0.59 1.07
CA GLY A 52 9.08 1.58 2.14
C GLY A 52 9.67 2.98 1.87
N GLU A 53 10.47 3.14 0.83
CA GLU A 53 11.06 4.39 0.35
C GLU A 53 10.94 4.47 -1.19
N MET A 54 10.92 5.70 -1.72
CA MET A 54 10.59 6.02 -3.12
C MET A 54 11.59 5.48 -4.17
N GLY A 55 12.72 4.90 -3.77
CA GLY A 55 13.68 4.23 -4.67
C GLY A 55 13.09 3.06 -5.48
N ALA A 56 11.91 2.55 -5.09
CA ALA A 56 11.19 1.49 -5.79
C ALA A 56 10.48 1.92 -7.08
N LEU A 57 10.34 3.22 -7.36
CA LEU A 57 9.44 3.71 -8.41
C LEU A 57 9.73 3.10 -9.80
N THR A 58 10.99 2.97 -10.19
CA THR A 58 11.37 2.33 -11.46
C THR A 58 10.98 0.85 -11.49
N ALA A 59 11.24 0.11 -10.40
CA ALA A 59 10.89 -1.30 -10.31
C ALA A 59 9.36 -1.52 -10.31
N VAL A 60 8.61 -0.62 -9.67
CA VAL A 60 7.13 -0.62 -9.69
C VAL A 60 6.58 -0.37 -11.08
N VAL A 61 7.12 0.61 -11.80
CA VAL A 61 6.72 0.90 -13.18
C VAL A 61 7.03 -0.29 -14.09
N ASN A 62 8.22 -0.87 -13.96
CA ASN A 62 8.58 -2.10 -14.68
C ASN A 62 7.61 -3.23 -14.37
N LEU A 63 7.28 -3.43 -13.09
CA LEU A 63 6.35 -4.48 -12.64
C LEU A 63 4.98 -4.29 -13.26
N LEU A 64 4.40 -3.10 -13.16
CA LEU A 64 3.09 -2.83 -13.76
C LEU A 64 3.13 -3.01 -15.28
N ASN A 65 4.19 -2.58 -15.95
CA ASN A 65 4.35 -2.78 -17.39
C ASN A 65 4.43 -4.26 -17.78
N THR A 66 5.19 -5.07 -17.04
CA THR A 66 5.29 -6.54 -17.23
C THR A 66 3.92 -7.21 -17.20
N PHE A 67 3.01 -6.71 -16.34
CA PHE A 67 1.65 -7.23 -16.20
C PHE A 67 0.59 -6.38 -16.91
N ASN A 68 0.98 -5.50 -17.83
CA ASN A 68 0.10 -4.60 -18.60
C ASN A 68 -0.85 -3.76 -17.73
N GLY A 69 -0.43 -3.35 -16.54
CA GLY A 69 -1.23 -2.64 -15.54
C GLY A 69 -2.36 -3.49 -14.94
N ASN A 70 -2.44 -4.78 -15.27
CA ASN A 70 -3.50 -5.67 -14.81
C ASN A 70 -3.15 -6.26 -13.43
N LEU A 71 -3.77 -5.71 -12.39
CA LEU A 71 -3.58 -6.16 -11.02
C LEU A 71 -4.03 -7.61 -10.79
N VAL A 72 -4.99 -8.13 -11.55
CA VAL A 72 -5.42 -9.53 -11.44
C VAL A 72 -4.31 -10.46 -11.93
N HIS A 73 -3.64 -10.11 -13.03
CA HIS A 73 -2.49 -10.89 -13.50
C HIS A 73 -1.33 -10.83 -12.51
N LEU A 74 -1.04 -9.64 -11.97
CA LEU A 74 -0.03 -9.47 -10.93
C LEU A 74 -0.35 -10.29 -9.67
N PHE A 75 -1.62 -10.31 -9.25
CA PHE A 75 -2.10 -11.09 -8.10
C PHE A 75 -1.90 -12.60 -8.26
N CYS A 76 -2.18 -13.09 -9.47
CA CYS A 76 -2.04 -14.50 -9.84
C CYS A 76 -0.58 -14.93 -10.10
N ALA A 77 0.33 -13.99 -10.33
CA ALA A 77 1.73 -14.30 -10.61
C ALA A 77 2.40 -15.09 -9.47
N THR A 78 3.30 -15.99 -9.85
CA THR A 78 4.20 -16.70 -8.93
C THR A 78 5.39 -15.83 -8.53
N VAL A 79 6.09 -16.18 -7.45
CA VAL A 79 7.32 -15.48 -7.04
C VAL A 79 8.35 -15.42 -8.18
N ASN A 80 8.53 -16.53 -8.91
CA ASN A 80 9.48 -16.58 -10.02
C ASN A 80 9.08 -15.62 -11.15
N GLN A 81 7.80 -15.56 -11.52
CA GLN A 81 7.30 -14.64 -12.55
C GLN A 81 7.44 -13.16 -12.13
N LEU A 82 7.27 -12.86 -10.83
CA LEU A 82 7.53 -11.51 -10.34
C LEU A 82 9.01 -11.12 -10.48
N MET A 83 9.91 -12.06 -10.19
CA MET A 83 11.37 -11.86 -10.30
C MET A 83 11.88 -11.73 -11.73
N GLU A 84 11.08 -12.07 -12.74
CA GLU A 84 11.40 -11.80 -14.15
C GLU A 84 11.31 -10.30 -14.48
N THR A 85 10.72 -9.49 -13.59
CA THR A 85 10.68 -8.04 -13.73
C THR A 85 12.00 -7.40 -13.29
N ASP A 86 12.57 -6.56 -14.15
CA ASP A 86 13.77 -5.80 -13.83
C ASP A 86 13.55 -4.88 -12.61
N GLY A 87 14.44 -4.99 -11.63
CA GLY A 87 14.33 -4.31 -10.33
C GLY A 87 13.52 -5.06 -9.26
N VAL A 88 12.96 -6.24 -9.55
CA VAL A 88 12.19 -7.05 -8.58
C VAL A 88 13.00 -8.26 -8.13
N GLY A 89 13.66 -8.12 -6.98
CA GLY A 89 14.37 -9.23 -6.33
C GLY A 89 13.43 -10.18 -5.58
N PHE A 90 13.97 -11.30 -5.10
CA PHE A 90 13.21 -12.30 -4.31
C PHE A 90 12.49 -11.68 -3.11
N GLN A 91 13.16 -10.79 -2.36
CA GLN A 91 12.56 -10.13 -1.20
C GLN A 91 11.32 -9.32 -1.58
N GLU A 92 11.38 -8.59 -2.69
CA GLU A 92 10.29 -7.75 -3.19
C GLU A 92 9.12 -8.60 -3.69
N ALA A 93 9.42 -9.65 -4.45
CA ALA A 93 8.42 -10.63 -4.87
C ALA A 93 7.71 -11.29 -3.67
N CYS A 94 8.45 -11.62 -2.61
CA CYS A 94 7.87 -12.17 -1.38
C CYS A 94 6.96 -11.18 -0.64
N LYS A 95 7.34 -9.90 -0.53
CA LYS A 95 6.51 -8.87 0.10
C LYS A 95 5.17 -8.70 -0.62
N ILE A 96 5.20 -8.64 -1.96
CA ILE A 96 4.00 -8.57 -2.80
C ILE A 96 3.11 -9.80 -2.56
N LYS A 97 3.66 -11.02 -2.64
CA LYS A 97 2.88 -12.24 -2.42
C LYS A 97 2.33 -12.35 -1.00
N ALA A 98 3.11 -11.97 0.01
CA ALA A 98 2.65 -11.97 1.39
C ALA A 98 1.45 -11.04 1.58
N THR A 99 1.49 -9.86 0.96
CA THR A 99 0.36 -8.91 0.97
C THR A 99 -0.89 -9.51 0.34
N PHE A 100 -0.77 -10.14 -0.83
CA PHE A 100 -1.90 -10.78 -1.50
C PHE A 100 -2.46 -11.98 -0.73
N GLU A 101 -1.61 -12.81 -0.14
CA GLU A 101 -2.05 -13.91 0.73
C GLU A 101 -2.75 -13.41 2.00
N LEU A 102 -2.32 -12.27 2.55
CA LEU A 102 -3.02 -11.63 3.66
C LEU A 102 -4.42 -11.17 3.22
N THR A 103 -4.53 -10.48 2.08
CA THR A 103 -5.82 -10.06 1.52
C THR A 103 -6.77 -11.23 1.33
N LYS A 104 -6.29 -12.37 0.78
CA LYS A 104 -7.11 -13.58 0.59
C LYS A 104 -7.71 -14.15 1.88
N ARG A 105 -7.10 -13.88 3.04
CA ARG A 105 -7.58 -14.39 4.34
C ARG A 105 -8.67 -13.50 4.95
N ILE A 106 -8.79 -12.26 4.50
CA ILE A 106 -9.69 -11.26 5.09
C ILE A 106 -10.80 -10.80 4.13
N ALA A 107 -10.67 -11.05 2.83
CA ALA A 107 -11.61 -10.69 1.78
C ALA A 107 -12.59 -11.82 1.45
#